data_AF-A0A2N9L7K8-F1
#
_entry.id   AF-A0A2N9L7K8-F1
#
_cell.length_a   1.000
_cell.length_b   1.000
_cell.length_c   1.000
_cell.angle_alpha   90.00
_cell.angle_beta   90.00
_cell.angle_gamma   90.00
#
_symmetry.space_group_name_H-M   'P 1'
#
loop_
_entity.id
_entity.type
_entity.pdbx_description
1 polymer ?
#
loop_
_entity_poly.entity_id
_entity_poly.type
_entity_poly.pdbx_seq_one_letter_code
_entity_poly.pdbx_strand_id
1 'polypeptide(L)' 'MYADLGDKGRAFEWLDTAYRKHDFLLKELNTAFEMDNLRADRRFTELVRKVGLPAVKPV' A
#
# COMPACT_ATOMS: atom_id res chain seq x y z
N MET A 1 0.55 -9.89 16.56
CA MET A 1 1.41 -9.56 15.40
C MET A 1 0.62 -9.86 14.13
N TYR A 2 0.16 -8.82 13.43
CA TYR A 2 -0.64 -8.94 12.19
C TYR A 2 0.23 -9.07 10.93
N ALA A 3 1.47 -9.52 11.08
CA ALA A 3 2.47 -9.52 10.02
C ALA A 3 2.58 -10.83 9.24
N ASP A 4 1.95 -11.93 9.70
CA ASP A 4 2.35 -13.26 9.23
C ASP A 4 1.27 -14.09 8.51
N LEU A 5 0.08 -13.56 8.21
CA LEU A 5 -0.89 -14.32 7.41
C LEU A 5 -1.57 -13.48 6.34
N GLY A 6 -1.00 -13.54 5.14
CA GLY A 6 -1.71 -14.06 3.96
C GLY A 6 -2.84 -13.23 3.36
N ASP A 7 -3.32 -12.19 4.04
CA ASP A 7 -4.51 -11.47 3.62
C ASP A 7 -4.15 -10.18 2.92
N LYS A 8 -3.46 -10.33 1.78
CA LYS A 8 -3.28 -9.25 0.80
C LYS A 8 -4.62 -8.59 0.49
N GLY A 9 -5.72 -9.35 0.50
CA GLY A 9 -7.09 -8.86 0.33
C GLY A 9 -7.45 -7.79 1.36
N ARG A 10 -7.39 -8.13 2.65
CA ARG A 10 -7.65 -7.15 3.73
C ARG A 10 -6.74 -5.93 3.64
N ALA A 11 -5.46 -6.09 3.34
CA ALA A 11 -4.57 -4.94 3.18
C ALA A 11 -5.05 -3.99 2.05
N PHE A 12 -5.48 -4.54 0.91
CA PHE A 12 -6.07 -3.72 -0.16
C PHE A 12 -7.39 -3.07 0.24
N GLU A 13 -8.24 -3.68 1.06
CA GLU A 13 -9.45 -3.03 1.59
C GLU A 13 -9.14 -1.84 2.49
N TRP A 14 -8.13 -1.98 3.36
CA TRP A 14 -7.63 -0.88 4.19
C TRP A 14 -7.08 0.26 3.33
N LEU A 15 -6.31 -0.08 2.30
CA LEU A 15 -5.73 0.87 1.36
C LEU A 15 -6.79 1.60 0.52
N ASP A 16 -7.82 0.90 0.04
CA ASP A 16 -8.93 1.52 -0.70
C ASP A 16 -9.73 2.47 0.22
N THR A 17 -9.93 2.09 1.48
CA THR A 17 -10.57 2.95 2.47
C THR A 17 -9.75 4.20 2.76
N ALA A 18 -8.43 4.05 2.96
CA ALA A 18 -7.53 5.19 3.16
C ALA A 18 -7.50 6.12 1.94
N TYR A 19 -7.50 5.54 0.73
CA TYR A 19 -7.60 6.30 -0.53
C TYR A 19 -8.87 7.13 -0.61
N ARG A 20 -10.04 6.53 -0.33
CA ARG A 20 -11.32 7.25 -0.31
C ARG A 20 -11.37 8.37 0.72
N LYS A 21 -10.68 8.20 1.85
CA LYS A 21 -10.62 9.19 2.92
C LYS A 21 -9.57 10.27 2.67
N HIS A 22 -8.79 10.18 1.59
CA HIS A 22 -7.60 11.03 1.37
C HIS A 22 -6.69 11.06 2.60
N ASP A 23 -6.50 9.90 3.22
CA ASP A 23 -5.75 9.77 4.46
C ASP A 23 -4.27 10.10 4.24
N PHE A 24 -3.68 10.85 5.16
CA PHE A 24 -2.26 11.19 5.12
C PHE A 24 -1.36 9.95 5.28
N LEU A 25 -1.88 8.85 5.83
CA LEU A 25 -1.18 7.56 5.93
C LEU A 25 -0.74 7.03 4.56
N LEU A 26 -1.39 7.42 3.46
CA LEU A 26 -1.00 7.03 2.11
C LEU A 26 0.40 7.53 1.74
N LYS A 27 0.91 8.60 2.37
CA LYS A 27 2.29 9.07 2.13
C LYS A 27 3.35 8.05 2.56
N GLU A 28 3.00 7.15 3.50
CA GLU A 28 3.91 6.16 4.05
C GLU A 28 3.88 4.83 3.30
N LEU A 29 3.12 4.72 2.21
CA LEU A 29 3.07 3.51 1.38
C LEU A 29 4.46 3.08 0.90
N ASN A 30 5.32 4.06 0.57
CA ASN A 30 6.67 3.80 0.10
C ASN A 30 7.70 3.54 1.22
N THR A 31 7.33 3.69 2.49
CA THR A 31 8.26 3.59 3.63
C THR A 31 7.86 2.51 4.63
N ALA A 32 6.58 2.19 4.76
CA ALA A 32 6.06 1.14 5.63
C ALA A 32 6.59 -0.24 5.21
N PHE A 33 7.24 -0.95 6.14
CA PHE A 33 7.79 -2.30 5.93
C PHE A 33 6.67 -3.34 5.77
N GLU A 34 5.51 -3.07 6.35
CA GLU A 34 4.30 -3.88 6.22
C GLU A 34 3.82 -3.94 4.75
N MET A 35 4.20 -2.95 3.94
CA MET A 35 3.84 -2.88 2.52
C MET A 35 4.82 -3.64 1.62
N ASP A 36 5.97 -4.11 2.12
CA ASP A 36 6.96 -4.82 1.28
C ASP A 36 6.37 -6.03 0.56
N ASN A 37 5.52 -6.79 1.25
CA ASN A 37 4.80 -7.93 0.67
C ASN A 37 3.76 -7.55 -0.39
N LEU A 38 3.34 -6.28 -0.43
CA LEU A 38 2.39 -5.71 -1.39
C LEU A 38 3.08 -4.96 -2.53
N ARG A 39 4.33 -4.50 -2.35
CA ARG A 39 5.12 -3.80 -3.38
C ARG A 39 5.32 -4.64 -4.64
N ALA A 40 5.36 -5.97 -4.49
CA ALA A 40 5.44 -6.91 -5.60
C ALA A 40 4.09 -7.10 -6.35
N ASP A 41 2.96 -6.64 -5.79
CA ASP A 41 1.64 -6.77 -6.39
C ASP A 41 1.33 -5.54 -7.27
N ARG A 42 0.91 -5.80 -8.52
CA ARG A 42 0.59 -4.73 -9.49
C ARG A 42 -0.48 -3.76 -8.97
N ARG A 43 -1.43 -4.22 -8.14
CA ARG A 43 -2.49 -3.36 -7.58
C ARG A 43 -1.93 -2.28 -6.67
N PHE A 44 -0.83 -2.55 -5.98
CA PHE A 44 -0.15 -1.59 -5.12
C PHE A 44 0.49 -0.47 -5.96
N THR A 45 1.18 -0.83 -7.04
CA THR A 45 1.76 0.15 -7.96
C THR A 45 0.70 1.07 -8.57
N GLU A 46 -0.45 0.52 -8.94
CA GLU A 46 -1.58 1.31 -9.46
C GLU A 46 -2.15 2.26 -8.40
N LEU A 47 -2.25 1.82 -7.15
CA LEU A 47 -2.71 2.67 -6.04
C LEU A 47 -1.74 3.84 -5.79
N VAL A 48 -0.44 3.57 -5.69
CA VAL A 48 0.60 4.59 -5.50
C VAL A 48 0.53 5.65 -6.62
N ARG A 49 0.29 5.22 -7.87
CA ARG A 49 0.06 6.14 -9.00
C ARG A 49 -1.20 6.98 -8.83
N LYS A 50 -2.32 6.38 -8.41
CA LYS A 50 -3.59 7.10 -8.17
C LYS A 50 -3.47 8.14 -7.06
N VAL A 51 -2.67 7.86 -6.02
CA VAL A 51 -2.37 8.82 -4.95
C VAL A 51 -1.46 9.96 -5.44
N GLY A 52 -0.74 9.78 -6.55
CA GLY A 52 0.20 10.75 -7.08
C GLY A 52 1.60 10.68 -6.45
N LEU A 53 1.94 9.53 -5.85
CA LEU A 53 3.24 9.31 -5.24
C LEU A 53 4.28 8.85 -6.28
N PRO A 54 5.57 9.17 -6.07
CA PRO A 54 6.63 8.67 -6.93
C PRO A 54 6.65 7.14 -6.90
N ALA A 55 6.94 6.54 -8.05
CA ALA A 55 6.98 5.08 -8.19
C ALA A 55 7.87 4.46 -7.11
N VAL A 56 7.34 3.41 -6.46
CA VAL A 56 8.04 2.62 -5.45
C VAL A 56 9.42 2.24 -6.01
N LYS A 57 10.49 2.74 -5.39
CA LYS A 57 11.83 2.27 -5.74
C LYS A 57 11.97 0.85 -5.21
N PRO A 58 12.39 -0.13 -6.01
CA PRO A 58 12.80 -1.41 -5.46
C PRO A 58 13.97 -1.14 -4.52
N VAL A 59 13.83 -1.56 -3.25
CA VAL A 59 14.93 -1.58 -2.28
C VAL A 59 15.80 -2.81 -2.54
#